data_AF-A0A962LWL1-F1
#
_entry.id   AF-A0A962LWL1-F1
#
_cell.length_a   1.000
_cell.length_b   1.000
_cell.length_c   1.000
_cell.angle_alpha   90.00
_cell.angle_beta   90.00
_cell.angle_gamma   90.00
#
_symmetry.space_group_name_H-M   'P 1'
#
loop_
_entity.id
_entity.type
_entity.pdbx_description
1 polymer ?
#
loop_
_entity_poly.entity_id
_entity_poly.type
_entity_poly.pdbx_seq_one_letter_code
_entity_poly.pdbx_strand_id
1 'polypeptide(L)'
;MSLWRNYFGEQCEIHGLDIDPCTRDVVEDDITVHIGSQGDPGFLTRIAQEYGPFDLIIDDGSHFMAHQICSFEALYPTMSERGVYVCEDTFTSYWREYGGKVGGSDTFVEYAKKLVDELHAYWATDDKLIATPFTKSTEGIYFYSGAIVFERAPVQPPVNIARHKNHVGSVSVAELKHSAKITTQGALPRPKGWRQRLKRLLNR
;
A
#
# COMPACT_ATOMS: atom_id res chain seq x y z
N MET A 1 -13.97 -16.19 -8.79
CA MET A 1 -13.49 -15.20 -7.80
C MET A 1 -14.19 -15.35 -6.43
N SER A 2 -14.87 -16.48 -6.19
CA SER A 2 -15.55 -16.86 -4.95
C SER A 2 -14.79 -16.73 -3.63
N LEU A 3 -13.45 -16.73 -3.64
CA LEU A 3 -12.61 -16.54 -2.44
C LEU A 3 -12.96 -15.25 -1.69
N TRP A 4 -13.01 -14.12 -2.40
CA TRP A 4 -13.21 -12.81 -1.79
C TRP A 4 -14.62 -12.65 -1.25
N ARG A 5 -15.61 -13.21 -1.95
CA ARG A 5 -17.00 -13.26 -1.48
C ARG A 5 -17.12 -14.05 -0.18
N ASN A 6 -16.47 -15.21 -0.11
CA ASN A 6 -16.47 -16.03 1.10
C ASN A 6 -15.77 -15.35 2.29
N TYR A 7 -14.74 -14.54 2.02
CA TYR A 7 -13.98 -13.86 3.06
C TYR A 7 -14.69 -12.59 3.57
N PHE A 8 -15.19 -11.74 2.67
CA PHE A 8 -15.79 -10.44 3.00
C PHE A 8 -17.32 -10.48 3.15
N GLY A 9 -17.97 -11.57 2.75
CA GLY A 9 -19.41 -11.77 2.84
C GLY A 9 -20.19 -11.18 1.67
N GLU A 10 -21.50 -11.45 1.65
CA GLU A 10 -22.43 -11.16 0.54
C GLU A 10 -22.52 -9.69 0.14
N GLN A 11 -22.19 -8.76 1.05
CA GLN A 11 -22.22 -7.31 0.80
C GLN A 11 -20.99 -6.80 0.06
N CYS A 12 -19.98 -7.64 -0.17
CA CYS A 12 -18.77 -7.27 -0.90
C CYS A 12 -19.10 -7.09 -2.38
N GLU A 13 -18.82 -5.91 -2.94
CA GLU A 13 -18.88 -5.70 -4.39
C GLU A 13 -17.54 -6.10 -5.01
N ILE A 14 -17.57 -6.99 -6.01
CA ILE A 14 -16.36 -7.49 -6.67
C ILE A 14 -16.34 -7.03 -8.13
N HIS A 15 -15.25 -6.36 -8.50
CA HIS A 15 -14.95 -5.99 -9.87
C HIS A 15 -13.73 -6.76 -10.36
N GLY A 16 -13.88 -7.49 -11.46
CA GLY A 16 -12.77 -8.14 -12.17
C GLY A 16 -12.34 -7.29 -13.37
N LEU A 17 -11.03 -7.26 -13.64
CA LEU A 17 -10.47 -6.66 -14.85
C LEU A 17 -9.67 -7.73 -15.58
N ASP A 18 -9.98 -7.93 -16.86
CA ASP A 18 -9.25 -8.84 -17.72
C ASP A 18 -9.17 -8.29 -19.14
N ILE A 19 -8.11 -8.63 -19.87
CA ILE A 19 -7.98 -8.31 -21.29
C ILE A 19 -8.77 -9.29 -22.17
N ASP A 20 -8.98 -10.53 -21.71
CA ASP A 20 -9.70 -11.55 -22.47
C ASP A 20 -11.22 -11.34 -22.36
N PRO A 21 -11.92 -11.02 -23.47
CA PRO A 21 -13.38 -10.86 -23.45
C PRO A 21 -14.12 -12.12 -23.00
N CYS A 22 -13.54 -13.31 -23.19
CA CYS A 22 -14.14 -14.58 -22.76
C CYS A 22 -14.20 -14.72 -21.23
N THR A 23 -13.47 -13.91 -20.47
CA THR A 23 -13.54 -13.92 -19.00
C THR A 23 -14.96 -13.66 -18.49
N ARG A 24 -15.77 -12.89 -19.23
CA ARG A 24 -17.19 -12.66 -18.88
C ARG A 24 -18.04 -13.93 -18.83
N ASP A 25 -17.70 -14.94 -19.63
CA ASP A 25 -18.51 -16.15 -19.77
C ASP A 25 -18.21 -17.19 -18.69
N VAL A 26 -17.15 -16.98 -17.89
CA VAL A 26 -16.63 -17.96 -16.92
C VAL A 26 -16.62 -17.44 -15.48
N VAL A 27 -16.98 -16.19 -15.26
CA VAL A 27 -17.12 -15.60 -13.92
C VAL A 27 -18.53 -15.80 -13.36
N GLU A 28 -18.64 -15.71 -12.04
CA GLU A 28 -19.92 -15.73 -11.34
C GLU A 28 -20.77 -14.47 -11.66
N ASP A 29 -22.11 -14.61 -11.74
CA ASP A 29 -23.05 -13.54 -12.15
C ASP A 29 -23.01 -12.27 -11.25
N ASP A 30 -22.54 -12.41 -10.01
CA ASP A 30 -22.44 -11.35 -9.00
C ASP A 30 -21.11 -10.58 -9.05
N ILE A 31 -20.34 -10.75 -10.12
CA ILE A 31 -19.07 -10.09 -10.37
C ILE A 31 -19.15 -9.21 -11.61
N THR A 32 -18.80 -7.94 -11.44
CA THR A 32 -18.76 -7.01 -12.58
C THR A 32 -17.41 -7.14 -13.28
N VAL A 33 -17.40 -7.62 -14.53
CA VAL A 33 -16.17 -7.81 -15.33
C VAL A 33 -15.95 -6.68 -16.34
N HIS A 34 -14.82 -6.00 -16.19
CA HIS A 34 -14.33 -4.94 -17.06
C HIS A 34 -13.34 -5.51 -18.06
N ILE A 35 -13.67 -5.46 -19.34
CA ILE A 35 -12.79 -5.94 -20.40
C ILE A 35 -11.90 -4.79 -20.89
N GLY A 36 -10.60 -4.92 -20.66
CA GLY A 36 -9.59 -3.95 -21.08
C GLY A 36 -8.22 -4.24 -20.48
N SER A 37 -7.26 -3.37 -20.78
CA SER A 37 -5.87 -3.58 -20.37
C SER A 37 -5.55 -2.83 -19.08
N GLN A 38 -4.91 -3.50 -18.12
CA GLN A 38 -4.31 -2.81 -16.96
C GLN A 38 -3.15 -1.86 -17.38
N GLY A 39 -2.58 -2.06 -18.58
CA GLY A 39 -1.58 -1.16 -19.15
C GLY A 39 -2.16 0.11 -19.78
N ASP A 40 -3.48 0.30 -19.76
CA ASP A 40 -4.16 1.52 -20.23
C ASP A 40 -4.59 2.39 -19.02
N PRO A 41 -3.83 3.44 -18.66
CA PRO A 41 -4.15 4.28 -17.52
C PRO A 41 -5.47 5.04 -17.71
N GLY A 42 -5.88 5.32 -18.96
CA GLY A 42 -7.14 5.97 -19.25
C GLY A 42 -8.32 5.05 -18.96
N PHE A 43 -8.21 3.77 -19.30
CA PHE A 43 -9.20 2.76 -18.93
C PHE A 43 -9.31 2.58 -17.42
N LEU A 44 -8.17 2.42 -16.74
CA LEU A 44 -8.13 2.29 -15.28
C LEU A 44 -8.74 3.50 -14.56
N THR A 45 -8.43 4.71 -15.03
CA THR A 45 -8.99 5.95 -14.47
C THR A 45 -10.51 5.99 -14.64
N ARG A 46 -11.05 5.54 -15.79
CA ARG A 46 -12.52 5.48 -15.99
C ARG A 46 -13.19 4.50 -15.03
N ILE A 47 -12.63 3.30 -14.86
CA ILE A 47 -13.14 2.31 -13.90
C ILE A 47 -13.12 2.89 -12.49
N ALA A 48 -12.01 3.49 -12.08
CA ALA A 48 -11.89 4.09 -10.75
C ALA A 48 -12.87 5.25 -10.52
N GLN A 49 -13.20 6.02 -11.57
CA GLN A 49 -14.18 7.10 -11.48
C GLN A 49 -15.62 6.60 -11.40
N GLU A 50 -15.92 5.49 -12.08
CA GLU A 50 -17.28 4.97 -12.20
C GLU A 50 -17.66 4.06 -11.03
N TYR A 51 -16.74 3.23 -10.56
CA TYR A 51 -16.98 2.17 -9.56
C TYR A 51 -16.20 2.37 -8.25
N GLY A 52 -15.29 3.35 -8.20
CA GLY A 52 -14.53 3.65 -7.00
C GLY A 52 -15.30 4.53 -6.00
N PRO A 53 -14.68 4.85 -4.83
CA PRO A 53 -13.34 4.44 -4.44
C PRO A 53 -13.28 2.96 -4.03
N PHE A 54 -12.25 2.24 -4.46
CA PHE A 54 -12.03 0.86 -4.04
C PHE A 54 -11.34 0.80 -2.67
N ASP A 55 -11.79 -0.12 -1.82
CA ASP A 55 -11.19 -0.41 -0.51
C ASP A 55 -10.01 -1.39 -0.61
N LEU A 56 -10.03 -2.28 -1.60
CA LEU A 56 -8.98 -3.26 -1.86
C LEU A 56 -8.74 -3.34 -3.35
N ILE A 57 -7.48 -3.24 -3.76
CA ILE A 57 -7.04 -3.50 -5.13
C ILE A 57 -5.95 -4.55 -5.05
N ILE A 58 -6.06 -5.57 -5.90
CA ILE A 58 -5.07 -6.63 -6.05
C ILE A 58 -4.63 -6.62 -7.51
N ASP A 59 -3.39 -6.21 -7.77
CA ASP A 59 -2.74 -6.36 -9.07
C ASP A 59 -2.08 -7.73 -9.14
N ASP A 60 -2.84 -8.67 -9.69
CA ASP A 60 -2.43 -10.04 -10.05
C ASP A 60 -2.74 -10.29 -11.54
N GLY A 61 -2.29 -9.36 -12.39
CA GLY A 61 -2.61 -9.36 -13.81
C GLY A 61 -1.47 -9.86 -14.69
N SER A 62 -1.03 -9.06 -15.64
CA SER A 62 -0.04 -9.43 -16.66
C SER A 62 1.40 -9.60 -16.15
N HIS A 63 1.68 -9.11 -14.94
CA HIS A 63 3.00 -9.07 -14.28
C HIS A 63 4.12 -8.32 -15.04
N PHE A 64 3.82 -7.63 -16.15
CA PHE A 64 4.79 -6.76 -16.80
C PHE A 64 5.08 -5.53 -15.91
N MET A 65 6.35 -5.17 -15.76
CA MET A 65 6.75 -4.08 -14.85
C MET A 65 6.08 -2.75 -15.17
N ALA A 66 6.02 -2.40 -16.47
CA ALA A 66 5.34 -1.20 -16.93
C ALA A 66 3.84 -1.22 -16.61
N HIS A 67 3.20 -2.39 -16.65
CA HIS A 67 1.78 -2.55 -16.35
C HIS A 67 1.52 -2.44 -14.84
N GLN A 68 2.32 -3.08 -13.98
CA GLN A 68 2.17 -2.95 -12.52
C GLN A 68 2.37 -1.49 -12.07
N ILE A 69 3.37 -0.80 -12.62
CA ILE A 69 3.59 0.63 -12.32
C ILE A 69 2.41 1.48 -12.84
N CYS A 70 1.97 1.25 -14.08
CA CYS A 70 0.81 1.93 -14.66
C CYS A 70 -0.46 1.75 -13.81
N SER A 71 -0.77 0.51 -13.42
CA SER A 71 -1.89 0.20 -12.53
C SER A 71 -1.82 0.96 -11.22
N PHE A 72 -0.66 0.90 -10.57
CA PHE A 72 -0.45 1.56 -9.29
C PHE A 72 -0.64 3.07 -9.40
N GLU A 73 -0.02 3.71 -10.39
CA GLU A 73 -0.10 5.16 -10.58
C GLU A 73 -1.52 5.63 -10.91
N ALA A 74 -2.27 4.85 -11.69
CA ALA A 74 -3.65 5.19 -12.06
C ALA A 74 -4.65 4.97 -10.91
N LEU A 75 -4.52 3.86 -10.18
CA LEU A 75 -5.54 3.40 -9.24
C LEU A 75 -5.25 3.78 -7.79
N TYR A 76 -3.99 3.71 -7.35
CA TYR A 76 -3.66 3.93 -5.95
C TYR A 76 -4.17 5.29 -5.43
N PRO A 77 -4.02 6.42 -6.15
CA PRO A 77 -4.48 7.71 -5.67
C PRO A 77 -5.99 7.81 -5.46
N THR A 78 -6.79 7.04 -6.20
CA THR A 78 -8.27 7.09 -6.21
C THR A 78 -8.91 6.13 -5.20
N MET A 79 -8.13 5.28 -4.55
CA MET A 79 -8.60 4.36 -3.52
C MET A 79 -9.13 5.10 -2.28
N SER A 80 -9.94 4.39 -1.51
CA SER A 80 -10.49 4.90 -0.25
C SER A 80 -9.37 5.34 0.71
N GLU A 81 -9.67 6.26 1.62
CA GLU A 81 -8.67 6.82 2.54
C GLU A 81 -7.97 5.76 3.39
N ARG A 82 -8.61 4.60 3.59
CA ARG A 82 -8.11 3.46 4.36
C ARG A 82 -7.96 2.19 3.53
N GLY A 83 -7.88 2.34 2.21
CA GLY A 83 -7.77 1.22 1.30
C GLY A 83 -6.40 0.54 1.32
N VAL A 84 -6.35 -0.68 0.80
CA VAL A 84 -5.15 -1.50 0.68
C VAL A 84 -4.89 -1.84 -0.78
N TYR A 85 -3.70 -1.55 -1.27
CA TYR A 85 -3.25 -1.99 -2.59
C TYR A 85 -2.23 -3.11 -2.42
N VAL A 86 -2.46 -4.23 -3.10
CA VAL A 86 -1.56 -5.39 -3.13
C VAL A 86 -1.06 -5.56 -4.56
N CYS A 87 0.25 -5.61 -4.74
CA CYS A 87 0.85 -6.07 -5.99
C CYS A 87 1.43 -7.46 -5.75
N GLU A 88 0.91 -8.46 -6.46
CA GLU A 88 1.38 -9.84 -6.40
C GLU A 88 2.45 -10.12 -7.46
N ASP A 89 3.03 -11.31 -7.40
CA ASP A 89 4.05 -11.82 -8.33
C ASP A 89 5.23 -10.87 -8.61
N THR A 90 5.64 -10.14 -7.57
CA THR A 90 6.75 -9.17 -7.64
C THR A 90 8.12 -9.80 -7.90
N PHE A 91 8.22 -11.14 -7.87
CA PHE A 91 9.41 -11.85 -8.35
C PHE A 91 9.69 -11.62 -9.84
N THR A 92 8.66 -11.28 -10.64
CA THR A 92 8.81 -10.89 -12.05
C THR A 92 9.62 -9.61 -12.24
N SER A 93 9.79 -8.78 -11.19
CA SER A 93 10.78 -7.68 -11.16
C SER A 93 12.21 -8.14 -11.40
N TYR A 94 12.49 -9.43 -11.32
CA TYR A 94 13.81 -10.00 -11.56
C TYR A 94 13.88 -10.83 -12.86
N TRP A 95 12.79 -10.95 -13.61
CA TRP A 95 12.67 -11.79 -14.82
C TRP A 95 12.62 -10.93 -16.08
N ARG A 96 13.57 -11.15 -17.00
CA ARG A 96 13.75 -10.25 -18.16
C ARG A 96 12.55 -10.25 -19.12
N GLU A 97 11.89 -11.38 -19.24
CA GLU A 97 10.70 -11.58 -20.08
C GLU A 97 9.51 -10.69 -19.67
N TYR A 98 9.44 -10.25 -18.41
CA TYR A 98 8.42 -9.33 -17.90
C TYR A 98 8.91 -7.87 -17.77
N GLY A 99 10.10 -7.57 -18.33
CA GLY A 99 10.78 -6.28 -18.14
C GLY A 99 11.56 -6.17 -16.83
N GLY A 100 11.71 -7.28 -16.10
CA GLY A 100 12.44 -7.36 -14.85
C GLY A 100 13.96 -7.37 -15.00
N LYS A 101 14.65 -6.78 -14.03
CA LYS A 101 16.11 -6.76 -13.90
C LYS A 101 16.50 -6.41 -12.48
N VAL A 102 17.43 -7.16 -11.88
CA VAL A 102 17.99 -6.81 -10.56
C VAL A 102 18.57 -5.39 -10.61
N GLY A 103 18.04 -4.50 -9.75
CA GLY A 103 18.41 -3.09 -9.70
C GLY A 103 17.94 -2.25 -10.90
N GLY A 104 17.01 -2.75 -11.73
CA GLY A 104 16.40 -2.01 -12.83
C GLY A 104 15.44 -0.96 -12.31
N SER A 105 15.73 0.32 -12.58
CA SER A 105 14.96 1.46 -12.06
C SER A 105 13.50 1.53 -12.54
N ASP A 106 13.19 0.74 -13.57
CA ASP A 106 11.92 0.54 -14.26
C ASP A 106 11.16 -0.71 -13.78
N THR A 107 11.68 -1.43 -12.79
CA THR A 107 10.99 -2.56 -12.15
C THR A 107 10.06 -2.09 -11.05
N PHE A 108 8.98 -2.84 -10.79
CA PHE A 108 8.03 -2.50 -9.74
C PHE A 108 8.67 -2.50 -8.34
N VAL A 109 9.57 -3.44 -8.05
CA VAL A 109 10.30 -3.46 -6.77
C VAL A 109 11.17 -2.20 -6.60
N GLU A 110 11.95 -1.79 -7.61
CA GLU A 110 12.76 -0.56 -7.50
C GLU A 110 11.91 0.71 -7.49
N TYR A 111 10.77 0.71 -8.18
CA TYR A 111 9.77 1.76 -8.08
C TYR A 111 9.24 1.90 -6.63
N ALA A 112 8.79 0.80 -6.03
CA ALA A 112 8.29 0.78 -4.65
C ALA A 112 9.36 1.18 -3.62
N LYS A 113 10.63 0.83 -3.85
CA LYS A 113 11.75 1.27 -2.99
C LYS A 113 11.90 2.79 -2.99
N LYS A 114 11.71 3.46 -4.12
CA LYS A 114 11.78 4.94 -4.20
C LYS A 114 10.66 5.60 -3.41
N LEU A 115 9.47 4.99 -3.37
CA LEU A 115 8.34 5.48 -2.57
C LEU A 115 8.61 5.46 -1.06
N VAL A 116 9.62 4.71 -0.59
CA VAL A 116 10.02 4.73 0.83
C VAL A 116 10.53 6.12 1.23
N ASP A 117 11.18 6.87 0.34
CA ASP A 117 11.59 8.23 0.64
C ASP A 117 10.37 9.15 0.79
N GLU A 118 9.40 9.05 -0.13
CA GLU A 118 8.13 9.80 -0.04
C GLU A 118 7.34 9.47 1.23
N LEU A 119 7.30 8.20 1.64
CA LEU A 119 6.68 7.75 2.90
C LEU A 119 7.28 8.49 4.12
N HIS A 120 8.57 8.83 4.05
CA HIS A 120 9.29 9.48 5.15
C HIS A 120 9.44 10.99 4.98
N ALA A 121 8.87 11.60 3.94
CA ALA A 121 9.14 13.01 3.61
C ALA A 121 8.80 14.00 4.73
N TYR A 122 7.78 13.74 5.56
CA TYR A 122 7.49 14.58 6.75
C TYR A 122 8.58 14.58 7.83
N TRP A 123 9.50 13.62 7.80
CA TRP A 123 10.58 13.48 8.75
C TRP A 123 11.93 13.95 8.18
N ALA A 124 11.97 14.27 6.89
CA ALA A 124 13.16 14.77 6.24
C ALA A 124 13.52 16.15 6.78
N THR A 125 14.81 16.37 7.02
CA THR A 125 15.39 17.69 7.28
C THR A 125 16.08 18.26 6.04
N ASP A 126 16.15 17.49 4.97
CA ASP A 126 16.64 17.93 3.66
C ASP A 126 15.47 18.53 2.89
N ASP A 127 15.58 19.81 2.54
CA ASP A 127 14.54 20.57 1.85
C ASP A 127 14.24 20.03 0.43
N LYS A 128 15.07 19.12 -0.09
CA LYS A 128 14.82 18.45 -1.38
C LYS A 128 13.74 17.38 -1.30
N LEU A 129 13.47 16.81 -0.13
CA LEU A 129 12.46 15.76 0.04
C LEU A 129 11.16 16.38 0.56
N ILE A 130 10.29 16.74 -0.39
CA ILE A 130 9.03 17.46 -0.14
C ILE A 130 7.89 16.46 0.03
N ALA A 131 7.02 16.70 1.02
CA ALA A 131 5.83 15.88 1.23
C ALA A 131 4.87 15.93 0.02
N THR A 132 4.56 14.76 -0.52
CA THR A 132 3.71 14.56 -1.71
C THR A 132 2.29 14.15 -1.30
N PRO A 133 1.34 14.02 -2.25
CA PRO A 133 0.07 13.35 -1.97
C PRO A 133 0.26 11.95 -1.37
N PHE A 134 1.26 11.19 -1.84
CA PHE A 134 1.61 9.87 -1.29
C PHE A 134 2.01 9.96 0.18
N THR A 135 2.88 10.92 0.55
CA THR A 135 3.24 11.17 1.97
C THR A 135 2.02 11.43 2.85
N LYS A 136 0.99 12.08 2.31
CA LYS A 136 -0.24 12.45 3.03
C LYS A 136 -1.25 11.31 3.15
N SER A 137 -1.17 10.31 2.28
CA SER A 137 -2.18 9.26 2.16
C SER A 137 -1.70 7.85 2.47
N THR A 138 -0.40 7.63 2.69
CA THR A 138 0.17 6.28 2.85
C THR A 138 0.72 6.07 4.26
N GLU A 139 0.19 5.07 4.98
CA GLU A 139 0.66 4.71 6.31
C GLU A 139 1.87 3.79 6.26
N GLY A 140 1.92 2.85 5.32
CA GLY A 140 2.94 1.82 5.28
C GLY A 140 3.12 1.16 3.92
N ILE A 141 4.33 0.65 3.72
CA ILE A 141 4.70 -0.22 2.60
C ILE A 141 5.30 -1.48 3.22
N TYR A 142 4.81 -2.65 2.80
CA TYR A 142 5.19 -3.95 3.34
C TYR A 142 5.71 -4.82 2.21
N PHE A 143 6.99 -5.17 2.28
CA PHE A 143 7.64 -6.04 1.31
C PHE A 143 7.60 -7.48 1.84
N TYR A 144 6.86 -8.34 1.15
CA TYR A 144 6.82 -9.78 1.38
C TYR A 144 7.55 -10.51 0.24
N SER A 145 7.89 -11.78 0.47
CA SER A 145 8.38 -12.62 -0.62
C SER A 145 7.24 -12.87 -1.61
N GLY A 146 7.29 -12.21 -2.77
CA GLY A 146 6.30 -12.36 -3.85
C GLY A 146 5.25 -11.25 -3.90
N ALA A 147 5.07 -10.44 -2.86
CA ALA A 147 4.07 -9.36 -2.86
C ALA A 147 4.58 -8.08 -2.19
N ILE A 148 4.03 -6.95 -2.62
CA ILE A 148 4.20 -5.66 -1.94
C ILE A 148 2.83 -5.08 -1.63
N VAL A 149 2.63 -4.71 -0.37
CA VAL A 149 1.36 -4.14 0.12
C VAL A 149 1.56 -2.67 0.49
N PHE A 150 0.62 -1.83 0.08
CA PHE A 150 0.55 -0.41 0.42
C PHE A 150 -0.73 -0.13 1.18
N GLU A 151 -0.61 0.33 2.43
CA GLU A 151 -1.75 0.71 3.26
C GLU A 151 -1.98 2.23 3.18
N ARG A 152 -3.20 2.64 2.85
CA ARG A 152 -3.62 4.04 2.89
C ARG A 152 -4.12 4.41 4.28
N ALA A 153 -3.78 5.62 4.72
CA ALA A 153 -4.41 6.30 5.84
C ALA A 153 -4.09 7.80 5.74
N PRO A 154 -4.95 8.70 6.23
CA PRO A 154 -4.57 10.10 6.39
C PRO A 154 -3.36 10.25 7.31
N VAL A 155 -2.25 10.77 6.79
CA VAL A 155 -1.02 11.03 7.51
C VAL A 155 -0.85 12.53 7.71
N GLN A 156 -0.71 12.93 8.98
CA GLN A 156 -0.46 14.30 9.36
C GLN A 156 1.03 14.54 9.62
N PRO A 157 1.55 15.76 9.35
CA PRO A 157 2.89 16.13 9.77
C PRO A 157 3.09 15.91 11.27
N PRO A 158 4.31 15.55 11.72
CA PRO A 158 4.58 15.39 13.14
C PRO A 158 4.37 16.71 13.87
N VAL A 159 3.43 16.74 14.81
CA VAL A 159 3.23 17.90 15.68
C VAL A 159 4.31 17.95 16.76
N ASN A 160 4.97 19.10 16.90
CA ASN A 160 5.90 19.35 17.99
C ASN A 160 5.12 19.54 19.30
N ILE A 161 4.79 18.44 19.98
CA ILE A 161 4.18 18.53 21.32
C ILE A 161 5.29 18.99 22.29
N ALA A 162 5.29 20.25 22.68
CA ALA A 162 6.02 20.70 23.86
C ALA A 162 5.47 19.90 25.05
N ARG A 163 6.30 19.09 25.71
CA ARG A 163 5.91 18.43 26.95
C ARG A 163 5.67 19.53 28.00
N HIS A 164 4.42 19.94 28.18
CA HIS A 164 4.01 20.36 29.51
C HIS A 164 4.10 19.12 30.39
N LYS A 165 5.04 19.15 31.34
CA LYS A 165 5.08 18.21 32.45
C LYS A 165 3.77 18.39 33.22
N ASN A 166 2.75 17.60 32.92
CA ASN A 166 1.65 17.30 33.84
C ASN A 166 1.00 15.97 33.43
N HIS A 167 0.75 15.14 34.44
CA HIS A 167 0.28 13.76 34.36
C HIS A 167 -0.94 13.58 33.44
N VAL A 168 -0.89 12.58 32.56
CA VAL A 168 -2.09 11.94 31.99
C VAL A 168 -1.87 10.41 31.94
N GLY A 169 -2.83 9.72 32.58
CA GLY A 169 -3.15 8.30 32.60
C GLY A 169 -2.24 7.28 31.92
N SER A 170 -1.82 6.28 32.70
CA SER A 170 -1.34 4.99 32.24
C SER A 170 -2.40 4.27 31.41
N VAL A 171 -2.06 3.89 30.17
CA VAL A 171 -2.77 2.84 29.42
C VAL A 171 -1.82 1.64 29.32
N SER A 172 -2.33 0.47 29.70
CA SER A 172 -1.60 -0.77 29.93
C SER A 172 -1.05 -1.40 28.65
N VAL A 173 0.10 -2.04 28.81
CA VAL A 173 0.71 -2.97 27.87
C VAL A 173 0.17 -4.36 28.22
N ALA A 174 -0.94 -4.76 27.61
CA ALA A 174 -1.34 -6.16 27.50
C ALA A 174 -1.44 -6.37 25.98
N GLU A 175 -0.51 -7.01 25.28
CA GLU A 175 0.02 -8.36 25.50
C GLU A 175 1.47 -8.56 25.00
N LEU A 176 2.46 -7.92 25.62
CA LEU A 176 3.83 -8.46 25.59
C LEU A 176 4.01 -9.36 26.82
N LYS A 177 3.63 -10.64 26.71
CA LYS A 177 3.75 -11.61 27.81
C LYS A 177 5.22 -11.79 28.23
N HIS A 178 5.56 -11.35 29.44
CA HIS A 178 6.52 -11.86 30.45
C HIS A 178 7.95 -12.33 30.02
N SER A 179 8.40 -12.13 28.78
CA SER A 179 9.74 -12.56 28.34
C SER A 179 10.37 -11.71 27.22
N ALA A 180 9.91 -10.47 27.00
CA ALA A 180 10.47 -9.61 25.96
C ALA A 180 11.86 -9.08 26.35
N LYS A 181 12.92 -9.60 25.71
CA LYS A 181 14.26 -8.99 25.73
C LYS A 181 14.32 -7.88 24.70
N ILE A 182 14.15 -6.64 25.12
CA ILE A 182 14.17 -5.45 24.24
C ILE A 182 15.56 -4.82 24.31
N THR A 183 16.27 -4.74 23.18
CA THR A 183 17.46 -3.89 23.03
C THR A 183 17.13 -2.70 22.15
N THR A 184 17.68 -1.53 22.47
CA THR A 184 17.59 -0.34 21.63
C THR A 184 19.00 0.20 21.43
N GLN A 185 19.46 0.31 20.19
CA GLN A 185 20.68 1.03 19.87
C GLN A 185 20.32 2.49 19.56
N GLY A 186 21.03 3.46 20.14
CA GLY A 186 20.75 4.86 19.92
C GLY A 186 21.94 5.79 20.13
N ALA A 187 22.33 6.48 19.07
CA ALA A 187 22.95 7.80 19.14
C ALA A 187 22.23 8.66 18.10
N LEU A 188 21.51 9.69 18.56
CA LEU A 188 20.96 10.89 17.90
C LEU A 188 19.54 11.24 18.43
N PRO A 189 19.22 12.53 18.60
CA PRO A 189 17.90 12.99 19.04
C PRO A 189 16.84 12.67 17.97
N ARG A 190 15.80 11.91 18.36
CA ARG A 190 14.71 11.51 17.46
C ARG A 190 13.51 12.47 17.56
N PRO A 191 12.80 12.73 16.45
CA PRO A 191 11.64 13.62 16.45
C PRO A 191 10.47 13.06 17.29
N LYS A 192 9.64 13.96 17.83
CA LYS A 192 8.62 13.62 18.84
C LYS A 192 7.52 12.74 18.22
N GLY A 193 7.09 11.69 18.94
CA GLY A 193 5.97 10.81 18.52
C GLY A 193 6.34 9.39 18.07
N TRP A 194 7.61 9.11 17.73
CA TRP A 194 8.03 7.78 17.21
C TRP A 194 7.69 6.60 18.15
N ARG A 195 7.79 6.79 19.46
CA ARG A 195 7.45 5.75 20.46
C ARG A 195 5.96 5.40 20.49
N GLN A 196 5.09 6.37 20.22
CA GLN A 196 3.64 6.13 20.17
C GLN A 196 3.24 5.36 18.91
N ARG A 197 3.96 5.55 17.80
CA ARG A 197 3.78 4.76 16.58
C ARG A 197 4.29 3.33 16.75
N LEU A 198 5.48 3.14 17.34
CA LEU A 198 5.99 1.80 17.67
C LEU A 198 5.03 1.01 18.57
N LYS A 199 4.45 1.66 19.57
CA LYS A 199 3.42 1.05 20.44
C LYS A 199 2.17 0.63 19.66
N ARG A 200 1.74 1.39 18.65
CA ARG A 200 0.59 1.02 17.80
C ARG A 200 0.91 -0.20 16.92
N LEU A 201 2.12 -0.28 16.38
CA LEU A 201 2.56 -1.42 15.56
C LEU A 201 2.64 -2.73 16.34
N LEU A 202 3.04 -2.67 17.61
CA LEU A 202 3.15 -3.86 18.48
C LEU A 202 1.80 -4.35 19.03
N ASN A 203 0.71 -3.62 18.75
CA ASN A 203 -0.64 -3.91 19.24
C ASN A 203 -1.63 -4.23 18.10
N ARG A 204 -1.15 -4.35 16.84
CA ARG A 204 -1.88 -5.00 15.75
C ARG A 204 -1.58 -6.49 15.80
#